data_AF-A0A1Y4B2S7-F1
#
_entry.id   AF-A0A1Y4B2S7-F1
#
_cell.length_a   1.000
_cell.length_b   1.000
_cell.length_c   1.000
_cell.angle_alpha   90.00
_cell.angle_beta   90.00
_cell.angle_gamma   90.00
#
_symmetry.space_group_name_H-M   'P 1'
#
loop_
_entity.id
_entity.type
_entity.pdbx_description
1 polymer ?
#
loop_
_entity_poly.entity_id
_entity_poly.type
_entity_poly.pdbx_seq_one_letter_code
_entity_poly.pdbx_strand_id
1 'polypeptide(L)'
;MQYRNRKNIEPRALGKRWAAVEVRQVSGRVYKIVPGSLCTLDPVTMVIERPDLKIIDENGEEMQPTGTFFWTAETFDPAHLVVDLYEVE
;
A
#
# COMPACT_ATOMS: atom_id res chain seq x y z
N MET A 1 7.02 15.96 -26.69
CA MET A 1 7.23 15.18 -25.45
C MET A 1 5.85 14.96 -24.83
N GLN A 2 5.23 13.80 -25.06
CA GLN A 2 3.83 13.56 -24.67
C GLN A 2 3.77 13.30 -23.17
N TYR A 3 3.09 14.18 -22.42
CA TYR A 3 2.75 13.96 -21.02
C TYR A 3 1.74 12.80 -20.95
N ARG A 4 2.23 11.60 -20.61
CA ARG A 4 1.39 10.42 -20.35
C ARG A 4 0.43 10.73 -19.20
N ASN A 5 -0.87 10.57 -19.47
CA ASN A 5 -1.98 10.44 -18.53
C ASN A 5 -1.54 10.07 -17.11
N ARG A 6 -1.50 11.04 -16.19
CA ARG A 6 -1.68 10.73 -14.77
C ARG A 6 -3.16 10.45 -14.59
N LYS A 7 -3.56 9.18 -14.52
CA LYS A 7 -4.83 8.84 -13.87
C LYS A 7 -4.80 9.57 -12.52
N ASN A 8 -5.82 10.37 -12.22
CA ASN A 8 -5.98 10.91 -10.87
C ASN A 8 -6.12 9.71 -9.94
N ILE A 9 -5.10 9.44 -9.14
CA ILE A 9 -5.17 8.42 -8.10
C ILE A 9 -5.86 9.09 -6.92
N GLU A 10 -7.15 8.86 -6.79
CA GLU A 10 -7.96 9.43 -5.70
C GLU A 10 -8.11 8.40 -4.58
N PRO A 11 -8.11 8.83 -3.30
CA PRO A 11 -8.42 7.95 -2.19
C PRO A 11 -9.82 7.33 -2.34
N ARG A 12 -9.94 6.03 -2.07
CA ARG A 12 -11.23 5.31 -2.01
C ARG A 12 -11.42 4.63 -0.67
N ALA A 13 -12.67 4.46 -0.24
CA ALA A 13 -12.99 3.62 0.90
C ALA A 13 -12.76 2.15 0.56
N LEU A 14 -12.30 1.37 1.54
CA LEU A 14 -11.95 -0.03 1.36
C LEU A 14 -13.17 -0.96 1.11
N GLY A 15 -14.36 -0.56 1.56
CA GLY A 15 -15.65 -1.21 1.27
C GLY A 15 -15.93 -2.49 2.06
N LYS A 16 -14.91 -3.16 2.60
CA LYS A 16 -15.03 -4.27 3.55
C LYS A 16 -13.75 -4.38 4.39
N ARG A 17 -13.77 -5.24 5.41
CA ARG A 17 -12.57 -5.51 6.21
C ARG A 17 -11.55 -6.31 5.41
N TRP A 18 -10.29 -5.91 5.50
CA TRP A 18 -9.17 -6.66 4.92
C TRP A 18 -8.00 -6.74 5.90
N ALA A 19 -7.23 -7.82 5.75
CA ALA A 19 -5.93 -7.95 6.38
C ALA A 19 -4.96 -6.94 5.78
N ALA A 20 -4.16 -6.29 6.62
CA ALA A 20 -3.10 -5.37 6.21
C ALA A 20 -1.85 -5.62 7.05
N VAL A 21 -0.73 -5.13 6.55
CA VAL A 21 0.56 -5.14 7.26
C VAL A 21 1.09 -3.73 7.40
N GLU A 22 1.81 -3.47 8.49
CA GLU A 22 2.57 -2.23 8.62
C GLU A 22 3.85 -2.31 7.80
N VAL A 23 4.13 -1.25 7.06
CA VAL A 23 5.39 -1.06 6.36
C VAL A 23 6.02 0.27 6.79
N ARG A 24 7.35 0.29 6.92
CA ARG A 24 8.11 1.49 7.31
C ARG A 24 9.10 1.90 6.25
N GLN A 25 9.23 3.21 6.01
CA GLN A 25 10.19 3.74 5.08
C GLN A 25 11.61 3.41 5.54
N VAL A 26 12.41 2.84 4.64
CA VAL A 26 13.83 2.51 4.91
C VAL A 26 14.78 3.28 3.99
N SER A 27 14.32 3.69 2.81
CA SER A 27 15.10 4.53 1.89
C SER A 27 14.22 5.14 0.81
N GLY A 28 14.05 6.48 0.82
CA GLY A 28 13.34 7.19 -0.24
C GLY A 28 11.94 6.62 -0.54
N ARG A 29 11.79 5.90 -1.65
CA ARG A 29 10.50 5.27 -2.04
C ARG A 29 10.40 3.79 -1.66
N VAL A 30 11.27 3.30 -0.80
CA VAL A 30 11.36 1.90 -0.38
C VAL A 30 10.91 1.77 1.07
N TYR A 31 9.98 0.84 1.28
CA TYR A 31 9.38 0.50 2.56
C TYR A 31 9.65 -0.97 2.87
N LYS A 32 9.83 -1.30 4.14
CA LYS A 32 10.03 -2.68 4.62
C LYS A 32 8.84 -3.10 5.48
N ILE A 33 8.38 -4.33 5.33
CA ILE A 33 7.35 -4.92 6.22
C ILE A 33 7.88 -4.96 7.65
N VAL A 34 7.04 -4.55 8.60
CA VAL A 34 7.30 -4.70 10.03
C VAL A 34 6.89 -6.13 10.43
N PRO A 35 7.81 -6.98 10.93
CA PRO A 35 7.48 -8.35 11.31
C PRO A 35 6.38 -8.41 12.39
N GLY A 36 5.42 -9.31 12.21
CA GLY A 36 4.31 -9.50 13.15
C GLY A 36 3.22 -8.41 13.13
N SER A 37 3.26 -7.47 12.19
CA SER A 37 2.34 -6.32 12.11
C SER A 37 0.97 -6.59 11.47
N LEU A 38 0.52 -7.85 11.45
CA LEU A 38 -0.76 -8.20 10.83
C LEU A 38 -1.93 -7.54 11.59
N CYS A 39 -2.69 -6.71 10.90
CA CYS A 39 -3.88 -6.05 11.43
C CYS A 39 -5.06 -6.15 10.47
N THR A 40 -6.23 -5.65 10.90
CA THR A 40 -7.42 -5.54 10.05
C THR A 40 -7.76 -4.07 9.85
N LEU A 41 -8.00 -3.66 8.61
CA LEU A 41 -8.51 -2.33 8.28
C LEU A 41 -10.04 -2.33 8.26
N ASP A 42 -10.64 -1.21 8.68
CA ASP A 42 -12.09 -1.05 8.66
C ASP A 42 -12.59 -0.71 7.24
N PRO A 43 -13.85 -1.05 6.91
CA PRO A 43 -14.42 -0.79 5.58
C PRO A 43 -14.40 0.68 5.16
N VAL A 44 -14.43 1.60 6.13
CA VAL A 44 -14.43 3.05 5.92
C VAL A 44 -13.03 3.64 5.79
N THR A 45 -11.97 2.85 6.04
CA THR A 45 -10.58 3.31 5.90
C THR A 45 -10.33 3.75 4.47
N MET A 46 -9.82 4.97 4.32
CA MET A 46 -9.44 5.52 3.03
C MET A 46 -8.08 4.99 2.61
N VAL A 47 -8.01 4.45 1.40
CA VAL A 47 -6.80 3.90 0.81
C VAL A 47 -6.52 4.48 -0.57
N ILE A 48 -5.25 4.52 -0.96
CA ILE A 48 -4.78 5.08 -2.21
C ILE A 48 -3.70 4.18 -2.83
N GLU A 49 -3.66 4.10 -4.15
CA GLU A 49 -2.56 3.43 -4.86
C GLU A 49 -1.30 4.31 -4.83
N ARG A 50 -0.14 3.67 -4.67
CA ARG A 50 1.16 4.35 -4.71
C ARG A 50 2.14 3.54 -5.57
N PRO A 51 1.92 3.48 -6.91
CA PRO A 51 2.72 2.65 -7.81
C PRO A 51 4.18 3.12 -7.92
N ASP A 52 4.49 4.30 -7.39
CA ASP A 52 5.84 4.84 -7.32
C ASP A 52 6.62 4.36 -6.08
N LEU A 53 5.96 3.69 -5.13
CA LEU A 53 6.55 3.14 -3.91
C LEU A 53 6.81 1.63 -4.05
N LYS A 54 7.81 1.15 -3.32
CA LYS A 54 8.25 -0.25 -3.31
C LYS A 54 8.18 -0.81 -1.90
N ILE A 55 7.80 -2.08 -1.79
CA ILE A 55 7.85 -2.85 -0.54
C ILE A 55 8.94 -3.91 -0.70
N ILE A 56 9.80 -4.04 0.30
CA ILE A 56 10.79 -5.09 0.40
C ILE A 56 10.49 -6.01 1.60
N ASP A 57 10.87 -7.27 1.46
CA ASP A 57 10.75 -8.28 2.51
C ASP A 57 11.89 -8.17 3.55
N GLU A 58 11.98 -9.16 4.44
CA GLU A 58 13.03 -9.21 5.46
C GLU A 58 14.45 -9.37 4.89
N ASN A 59 14.59 -10.02 3.73
CA ASN A 59 15.84 -10.28 3.02
C ASN A 59 16.27 -9.11 2.12
N GLY A 60 15.40 -8.11 1.93
CA GLY A 60 15.64 -6.97 1.06
C GLY A 60 15.18 -7.16 -0.39
N GLU A 61 14.41 -8.22 -0.65
CA GLU A 61 13.85 -8.50 -1.97
C GLU A 61 12.56 -7.72 -2.18
N GLU A 62 12.39 -7.16 -3.39
CA GLU A 62 11.18 -6.41 -3.75
C GLU A 62 9.97 -7.34 -3.88
N MET A 63 8.92 -7.05 -3.12
CA MET A 63 7.67 -7.78 -3.17
C MET A 63 6.78 -7.24 -4.28
N GLN A 64 6.32 -8.13 -5.15
CA GLN A 64 5.30 -7.81 -6.15
C GLN A 64 3.91 -8.03 -5.56
N PRO A 65 2.94 -7.13 -5.82
CA PRO A 65 1.56 -7.37 -5.43
C PRO A 65 0.97 -8.53 -6.24
N THR A 66 0.08 -9.28 -5.61
CA THR A 66 -0.76 -10.27 -6.28
C THR A 66 -1.82 -9.57 -7.12
N GLY A 67 -2.37 -8.45 -6.64
CA GLY A 67 -3.22 -7.54 -7.41
C GLY A 67 -2.64 -6.12 -7.36
N THR A 68 -3.20 -5.28 -6.49
CA THR A 68 -2.77 -3.89 -6.29
C THR A 68 -2.52 -3.59 -4.82
N PHE A 69 -1.35 -3.00 -4.51
CA PHE A 69 -1.09 -2.46 -3.18
C PHE A 69 -1.84 -1.15 -2.95
N PHE A 70 -2.71 -1.18 -1.96
CA PHE A 70 -3.42 -0.02 -1.45
C PHE A 70 -2.84 0.38 -0.09
N TRP A 71 -2.51 1.66 0.02
CA TRP A 71 -1.87 2.26 1.18
C TRP A 71 -2.89 3.10 1.92
N THR A 72 -2.91 3.08 3.25
CA THR A 72 -3.72 4.01 4.03
C THR A 72 -3.42 5.46 3.63
N ALA A 73 -4.47 6.21 3.30
CA ALA A 73 -4.34 7.61 2.87
C ALA A 73 -4.06 8.56 4.05
N GLU A 74 -4.41 8.14 5.27
CA GLU A 74 -4.40 8.98 6.48
C GLU A 74 -3.15 8.83 7.34
N THR A 75 -2.08 8.20 6.85
CA THR A 75 -0.91 7.88 7.68
C THR A 75 0.21 8.93 7.65
N PHE A 76 0.86 9.05 8.81
CA PHE A 76 2.03 9.88 9.05
C PHE A 76 3.31 9.11 8.68
N ASP A 77 4.12 9.69 7.78
CA ASP A 77 5.48 9.24 7.49
C ASP A 77 6.24 9.07 8.84
N PRO A 78 6.89 7.93 9.14
CA PRO A 78 7.42 6.94 8.20
C PRO A 78 6.66 5.61 8.07
N ALA A 79 5.43 5.47 8.60
CA ALA A 79 4.72 4.19 8.64
C ALA A 79 3.38 4.23 7.90
N HIS A 80 3.09 3.16 7.16
CA HIS A 80 1.82 2.98 6.45
C HIS A 80 1.26 1.58 6.71
N LEU A 81 -0.06 1.43 6.61
CA LEU A 81 -0.67 0.11 6.49
C LEU A 81 -0.94 -0.18 5.01
N VAL A 82 -0.60 -1.38 4.57
CA VAL A 82 -0.75 -1.82 3.17
C VAL A 82 -1.58 -3.08 3.09
N VAL A 83 -2.50 -3.08 2.13
CA VAL A 83 -3.30 -4.25 1.73
C VAL A 83 -3.05 -4.56 0.26
N ASP A 84 -2.98 -5.85 -0.07
CA ASP A 84 -2.91 -6.36 -1.44
C ASP A 84 -4.31 -6.82 -1.88
N LEU A 85 -4.90 -6.12 -2.85
CA LEU A 85 -6.25 -6.40 -3.33
C LEU A 85 -6.20 -6.92 -4.76
N TYR A 86 -6.72 -8.12 -4.96
CA TYR A 86 -7.07 -8.63 -6.28
C TYR A 86 -8.53 -8.25 -6.57
N GLU A 87 -8.77 -7.44 -7.60
CA GLU A 87 -10.12 -7.27 -8.14
C GLU A 87 -10.52 -8.58 -8.84
N VAL A 88 -11.22 -9.46 -8.11
CA VAL A 88 -12.02 -10.52 -8.73
C VAL A 88 -13.37 -9.88 -9.03
N GLU A 89 -13.57 -9.47 -10.28
CA GLU A 89 -14.92 -9.16 -10.81
C GLU A 89 -15.82 -10.41 -10.78
#